data_AF-I1R7R0-F1
#
_entry.id   AF-I1R7R0-F1
#
_cell.length_a   1.000
_cell.length_b   1.000
_cell.length_c   1.000
_cell.angle_alpha   90.00
_cell.angle_beta   90.00
_cell.angle_gamma   90.00
#
_symmetry.space_group_name_H-M   'P 1'
#
loop_
_entity.id
_entity.type
_entity.pdbx_description
1 polymer ?
#
loop_
_entity_poly.entity_id
_entity_poly.type
_entity_poly.pdbx_seq_one_letter_code
_entity_poly.pdbx_strand_id
1 'polypeptide(L)'
;VVASAAVAQSNEIDQWFRIDCSTTGNYTRGSQFEKNLNQLLANLSAGAIAGDWFNTNSVGTGPDQVFALIMCYADVGDATRCKECLARAPAGVRQECPGSRAVTASNDACLLRYSDKPFFSPVDVTYNASTNISYTKAGDQIVVQNMATMNNTRWQLLSMLAERAGDNTLRIDNRSEPYVDSLLGTSAMYGLAQCTRD
;
A
#
# COMPACT_ATOMS: atom_id res chain seq x y z
N VAL A 1 -6.76 10.59 0.79
CA VAL A 1 -8.00 9.81 0.58
C VAL A 1 -7.97 9.36 -0.86
N VAL A 2 -7.58 8.12 -1.08
CA VAL A 2 -7.51 7.59 -2.44
C VAL A 2 -8.82 6.87 -2.67
N ALA A 3 -9.67 7.45 -3.51
CA ALA A 3 -10.76 6.73 -4.13
C ALA A 3 -10.22 6.29 -5.50
N SER A 4 -9.68 5.08 -5.57
CA SER A 4 -9.39 4.45 -6.85
C SER A 4 -10.69 3.82 -7.34
N ALA A 5 -11.36 4.48 -8.28
CA ALA A 5 -12.25 3.75 -9.17
C ALA A 5 -11.38 2.75 -9.94
N ALA A 6 -11.79 1.48 -9.96
CA ALA A 6 -11.12 0.44 -10.73
C ALA A 6 -11.02 0.89 -12.20
N VAL A 7 -9.85 1.38 -12.59
CA VAL A 7 -9.51 1.59 -14.00
C VAL A 7 -9.01 0.25 -14.52
N ALA A 8 -9.58 -0.17 -15.64
CA ALA A 8 -9.29 -1.42 -16.30
C ALA A 8 -7.79 -1.64 -16.51
N GLN A 9 -7.35 -2.83 -16.09
CA GLN A 9 -6.16 -3.61 -16.42
C GLN A 9 -5.16 -2.98 -17.42
N SER A 10 -4.03 -2.50 -16.89
CA SER A 10 -2.73 -2.75 -17.53
C SER A 10 -2.05 -3.92 -16.82
N ASN A 11 -1.43 -4.78 -17.61
CA ASN A 11 -0.77 -6.02 -17.17
C ASN A 11 0.64 -5.76 -16.58
N GLU A 12 0.84 -4.60 -15.94
CA GLU A 12 2.16 -4.16 -15.49
C GLU A 12 2.27 -4.20 -13.96
N ILE A 13 2.48 -5.41 -13.42
CA ILE A 13 2.92 -5.59 -12.03
C ILE A 13 4.33 -5.01 -11.80
N ASP A 14 5.00 -4.62 -12.89
CA ASP A 14 6.39 -4.20 -12.91
C ASP A 14 6.60 -2.67 -12.76
N GLN A 15 5.55 -1.85 -12.72
CA GLN A 15 5.69 -0.40 -12.54
C GLN A 15 5.34 0.04 -11.10
N TRP A 16 6.37 0.42 -10.34
CA TRP A 16 6.20 1.04 -9.02
C TRP A 16 5.66 2.47 -9.18
N PHE A 17 4.52 2.79 -8.57
CA PHE A 17 4.09 4.19 -8.51
C PHE A 17 4.88 5.00 -7.50
N ARG A 18 5.38 4.32 -6.47
CA ARG A 18 6.24 4.92 -5.45
C ARG A 18 7.35 3.95 -5.14
N ILE A 19 8.60 4.42 -5.24
CA ILE A 19 9.77 3.70 -4.81
C ILE A 19 10.76 4.68 -4.19
N ASP A 20 11.15 4.40 -2.95
CA ASP A 20 12.18 5.15 -2.22
C ASP A 20 13.33 4.21 -1.88
N CYS A 21 14.52 4.55 -2.34
CA CYS A 21 15.76 3.83 -2.07
C CYS A 21 16.62 4.62 -1.07
N SER A 22 17.38 3.93 -0.21
CA SER A 22 18.41 4.59 0.59
C SER A 22 19.50 5.19 -0.31
N THR A 23 19.84 6.45 -0.07
CA THR A 23 20.84 7.22 -0.84
C THR A 23 22.23 7.20 -0.20
N THR A 24 22.32 6.84 1.08
CA THR A 24 23.56 6.78 1.85
C THR A 24 23.60 5.52 2.70
N GLY A 25 24.80 5.13 3.12
CA GLY A 25 24.99 3.95 3.97
C GLY A 25 24.71 2.62 3.28
N ASN A 26 24.64 2.56 1.95
CA ASN A 26 24.32 1.35 1.18
C ASN A 26 25.24 0.14 1.49
N TYR A 27 24.71 -1.07 1.31
CA TYR A 27 25.47 -2.30 1.54
C TYR A 27 26.34 -2.65 0.34
N THR A 28 27.40 -3.43 0.57
CA THR A 28 28.28 -3.95 -0.48
C THR A 28 27.87 -5.34 -0.92
N ARG A 29 28.11 -5.67 -2.20
CA ARG A 29 27.84 -7.00 -2.74
C ARG A 29 28.63 -8.08 -1.98
N GLY A 30 27.98 -9.17 -1.61
CA GLY A 30 28.52 -10.27 -0.82
C GLY A 30 28.53 -10.03 0.69
N SER A 31 28.12 -8.85 1.16
CA SER A 31 28.03 -8.52 2.59
C SER A 31 27.07 -9.46 3.34
N GLN A 32 27.23 -9.54 4.66
CA GLN A 32 26.33 -10.32 5.49
C GLN A 32 24.90 -9.73 5.47
N PHE A 33 24.76 -8.41 5.46
CA PHE A 33 23.49 -7.73 5.22
C PHE A 33 22.80 -8.23 3.94
N GLU A 34 23.51 -8.30 2.80
CA GLU A 34 22.91 -8.77 1.55
C GLU A 34 22.41 -10.22 1.67
N LYS A 35 23.17 -11.10 2.32
CA LYS A 35 22.77 -12.49 2.54
C LYS A 35 21.51 -12.59 3.40
N ASN A 36 21.46 -11.82 4.48
CA ASN A 36 20.30 -11.76 5.38
C ASN A 36 19.07 -11.21 4.66
N LEU A 37 19.23 -10.14 3.85
CA LEU A 37 18.18 -9.57 3.02
C LEU A 37 17.65 -10.61 2.03
N ASN A 38 18.52 -11.36 1.35
CA ASN A 38 18.12 -12.41 0.40
C ASN A 38 17.31 -13.52 1.09
N GLN A 39 17.77 -13.99 2.26
CA GLN A 39 17.04 -14.99 3.04
C GLN A 39 15.67 -14.48 3.50
N LEU A 40 15.61 -13.25 3.97
CA LEU A 40 14.37 -12.63 4.43
C LEU A 40 13.35 -12.51 3.29
N LEU A 41 13.77 -11.93 2.17
CA LEU A 41 12.92 -11.71 0.99
C LEU A 41 12.42 -13.01 0.35
N ALA A 42 13.22 -14.08 0.37
CA ALA A 42 12.81 -15.39 -0.16
C ALA A 42 11.63 -16.03 0.60
N ASN A 43 11.51 -15.75 1.91
CA ASN A 43 10.47 -16.32 2.77
C ASN A 43 9.27 -15.38 2.97
N LEU A 44 9.46 -14.08 2.73
CA LEU A 44 8.49 -13.06 3.09
C LEU A 44 7.15 -13.25 2.37
N SER A 45 7.19 -13.56 1.06
CA SER A 45 6.01 -13.75 0.21
C SER A 45 5.18 -14.97 0.62
N ALA A 46 5.83 -16.10 0.91
CA ALA A 46 5.14 -17.31 1.35
C ALA A 46 4.44 -17.09 2.70
N GLY A 47 5.11 -16.41 3.64
CA GLY A 47 4.48 -16.04 4.90
C GLY A 47 3.30 -15.08 4.72
N ALA A 48 3.36 -14.16 3.74
CA ALA A 48 2.24 -13.26 3.47
C ALA A 48 1.03 -14.02 2.90
N ILE A 49 1.24 -14.95 1.97
CA ILE A 49 0.17 -15.78 1.42
C ILE A 49 -0.50 -16.61 2.52
N ALA A 50 0.27 -17.12 3.50
CA ALA A 50 -0.25 -17.87 4.63
C ALA A 50 -0.86 -17.00 5.76
N GLY A 51 -0.55 -15.70 5.79
CA GLY A 51 -0.87 -14.76 6.87
C GLY A 51 -1.92 -13.70 6.51
N ASP A 52 -2.90 -14.06 5.70
CA ASP A 52 -3.93 -13.13 5.18
C ASP A 52 -3.33 -11.95 4.42
N TRP A 53 -2.46 -12.26 3.46
CA TRP A 53 -1.83 -11.32 2.54
C TRP A 53 -0.93 -10.27 3.20
N PHE A 54 -0.44 -10.54 4.40
CA PHE A 54 0.46 -9.67 5.16
C PHE A 54 1.51 -10.52 5.88
N ASN A 55 2.75 -10.03 5.92
CA ASN A 55 3.80 -10.63 6.73
C ASN A 55 4.85 -9.60 7.14
N THR A 56 5.35 -9.75 8.35
CA THR A 56 6.53 -9.06 8.88
C THR A 56 7.54 -10.08 9.32
N ASN A 57 8.82 -9.84 9.05
CA ASN A 57 9.88 -10.73 9.51
C ASN A 57 11.22 -9.98 9.61
N SER A 58 12.18 -10.56 10.31
CA SER A 58 13.54 -10.04 10.40
C SER A 58 14.57 -11.16 10.37
N VAL A 59 15.74 -10.87 9.80
CA VAL A 59 16.87 -11.82 9.72
C VAL A 59 18.16 -11.10 10.10
N GLY A 60 19.04 -11.80 10.81
CA GLY A 60 20.34 -11.28 11.24
C GLY A 60 20.31 -10.55 12.58
N THR A 61 21.44 -9.96 12.95
CA THR A 61 21.64 -9.25 14.22
C THR A 61 22.60 -8.08 14.02
N GLY A 62 22.50 -7.06 14.87
CA GLY A 62 23.44 -5.94 14.88
C GLY A 62 23.46 -5.19 13.54
N PRO A 63 24.64 -4.81 13.01
CA PRO A 63 24.73 -4.02 11.79
C PRO A 63 24.35 -4.78 10.52
N ASP A 64 24.01 -6.07 10.58
CA ASP A 64 23.55 -6.84 9.42
C ASP A 64 22.09 -7.30 9.56
N GLN A 65 21.38 -6.85 10.60
CA GLN A 65 19.97 -7.16 10.77
C GLN A 65 19.11 -6.43 9.73
N VAL A 66 18.12 -7.13 9.20
CA VAL A 66 17.15 -6.61 8.23
C VAL A 66 15.75 -6.84 8.77
N PHE A 67 14.91 -5.80 8.73
CA PHE A 67 13.49 -5.87 9.00
C PHE A 67 12.74 -5.70 7.69
N ALA A 68 11.69 -6.49 7.45
CA ALA A 68 10.86 -6.33 6.27
C ALA A 68 9.39 -6.60 6.56
N LEU A 69 8.52 -5.89 5.84
CA LEU A 69 7.12 -6.23 5.70
C LEU A 69 6.74 -6.30 4.23
N ILE A 70 5.73 -7.12 3.94
CA ILE A 70 5.08 -7.17 2.64
C ILE A 70 3.58 -7.35 2.85
N MET A 71 2.77 -6.70 2.01
CA MET A 71 1.32 -6.87 2.06
C MET A 71 0.64 -6.56 0.73
N CYS A 72 -0.52 -7.15 0.49
CA CYS A 72 -1.41 -6.73 -0.59
C CYS A 72 -2.42 -5.68 -0.14
N TYR A 73 -2.83 -4.85 -1.10
CA TYR A 73 -3.98 -3.99 -0.91
C TYR A 73 -5.28 -4.79 -0.99
N ALA A 74 -6.29 -4.38 -0.22
CA ALA A 74 -7.57 -5.09 -0.12
C ALA A 74 -8.47 -4.86 -1.36
N ASP A 75 -8.22 -3.83 -2.15
CA ASP A 75 -8.99 -3.43 -3.35
C ASP A 75 -8.45 -4.02 -4.66
N VAL A 76 -7.43 -4.87 -4.63
CA VAL A 76 -6.79 -5.44 -5.83
C VAL A 76 -7.77 -6.21 -6.72
N GLY A 77 -8.92 -6.63 -6.19
CA GLY A 77 -10.05 -7.23 -6.93
C GLY A 77 -9.80 -8.65 -7.44
N ASP A 78 -8.53 -9.04 -7.62
CA ASP A 78 -8.08 -10.36 -8.07
C ASP A 78 -6.92 -10.86 -7.20
N ALA A 79 -7.15 -11.98 -6.51
CA ALA A 79 -6.14 -12.64 -5.68
C ALA A 79 -4.90 -13.07 -6.49
N THR A 80 -5.04 -13.30 -7.80
CA THR A 80 -3.93 -13.63 -8.69
C THR A 80 -2.94 -12.48 -8.80
N ARG A 81 -3.43 -11.26 -9.04
CA ARG A 81 -2.59 -10.05 -9.12
C ARG A 81 -1.86 -9.79 -7.81
N CYS A 82 -2.53 -10.01 -6.69
CA CYS A 82 -1.90 -9.95 -5.37
C CYS A 82 -0.78 -10.98 -5.23
N LYS A 83 -1.02 -12.26 -5.52
CA LYS A 83 0.00 -13.32 -5.47
C LYS A 83 1.19 -13.01 -6.36
N GLU A 84 0.94 -12.56 -7.58
CA GLU A 84 1.99 -12.19 -8.53
C GLU A 84 2.82 -11.01 -8.02
N CYS A 85 2.18 -9.99 -7.45
CA CYS A 85 2.89 -8.86 -6.84
C CYS A 85 3.77 -9.31 -5.67
N LEU A 86 3.22 -10.11 -4.74
CA LEU A 86 3.99 -10.65 -3.61
C LEU A 86 5.20 -11.48 -4.08
N ALA A 87 5.06 -12.24 -5.16
CA ALA A 87 6.13 -13.06 -5.70
C ALA A 87 7.22 -12.25 -6.43
N ARG A 88 6.84 -11.18 -7.16
CA ARG A 88 7.77 -10.38 -7.97
C ARG A 88 8.41 -9.23 -7.21
N ALA A 89 7.70 -8.65 -6.24
CA ALA A 89 8.16 -7.49 -5.48
C ALA A 89 9.58 -7.63 -4.91
N PRO A 90 9.97 -8.76 -4.29
CA PRO A 90 11.34 -8.99 -3.83
C PRO A 90 12.44 -8.77 -4.88
N ALA A 91 12.23 -9.27 -6.10
CA ALA A 91 13.19 -9.11 -7.19
C ALA A 91 13.13 -7.70 -7.78
N GLY A 92 11.92 -7.15 -7.95
CA GLY A 92 11.71 -5.81 -8.50
C GLY A 92 12.39 -4.72 -7.67
N VAL A 93 12.23 -4.73 -6.34
CA VAL A 93 12.86 -3.71 -5.48
C VAL A 93 14.40 -3.81 -5.50
N ARG A 94 14.94 -5.00 -5.70
CA ARG A 94 16.39 -5.26 -5.80
C ARG A 94 16.97 -4.75 -7.11
N GLN A 95 16.20 -4.81 -8.19
CA GLN A 95 16.58 -4.29 -9.50
C GLN A 95 16.58 -2.76 -9.50
N GLU A 96 15.54 -2.15 -8.93
CA GLU A 96 15.38 -0.69 -8.92
C GLU A 96 16.25 0.01 -7.86
N CYS A 97 16.47 -0.62 -6.71
CA CYS A 97 17.28 -0.07 -5.60
C CYS A 97 18.52 -0.95 -5.30
N PRO A 98 19.48 -1.09 -6.24
CA PRO A 98 20.64 -1.95 -6.04
C PRO A 98 21.53 -1.43 -4.89
N GLY A 99 21.83 -2.29 -3.91
CA GLY A 99 22.70 -1.94 -2.77
C GLY A 99 22.00 -1.18 -1.63
N SER A 100 20.71 -0.86 -1.77
CA SER A 100 20.00 -0.08 -0.76
C SER A 100 19.72 -0.88 0.50
N ARG A 101 20.01 -0.30 1.67
CA ARG A 101 19.71 -0.89 2.99
C ARG A 101 18.31 -0.57 3.51
N ALA A 102 17.69 0.46 2.96
CA ALA A 102 16.29 0.76 3.20
C ALA A 102 15.58 0.98 1.87
N VAL A 103 14.45 0.31 1.68
CA VAL A 103 13.58 0.46 0.51
C VAL A 103 12.13 0.44 0.95
N THR A 104 11.34 1.28 0.29
CA THR A 104 9.88 1.25 0.36
C THR A 104 9.36 1.34 -1.06
N ALA A 105 8.60 0.34 -1.50
CA ALA A 105 8.05 0.29 -2.85
C ALA A 105 6.59 -0.15 -2.83
N SER A 106 5.73 0.54 -3.56
CA SER A 106 4.31 0.23 -3.68
C SER A 106 3.79 0.47 -5.09
N ASN A 107 2.89 -0.41 -5.54
CA ASN A 107 2.11 -0.30 -6.78
C ASN A 107 0.61 -0.53 -6.46
N ASP A 108 -0.25 -0.73 -7.47
CA ASP A 108 -1.69 -0.97 -7.27
C ASP A 108 -1.98 -2.27 -6.48
N ALA A 109 -1.04 -3.21 -6.43
CA ALA A 109 -1.27 -4.55 -5.91
C ALA A 109 -0.68 -4.79 -4.52
N CYS A 110 0.54 -4.34 -4.26
CA CYS A 110 1.23 -4.62 -3.01
C CYS A 110 2.22 -3.53 -2.59
N LEU A 111 2.57 -3.57 -1.30
CA LEU A 111 3.61 -2.79 -0.65
C LEU A 111 4.72 -3.74 -0.17
N LEU A 112 5.97 -3.39 -0.43
CA LEU A 112 7.14 -4.02 0.17
C LEU A 112 8.02 -2.95 0.81
N ARG A 113 8.37 -3.13 2.08
CA ARG A 113 9.30 -2.27 2.80
C ARG A 113 10.35 -3.11 3.51
N TYR A 114 11.61 -2.73 3.39
CA TYR A 114 12.68 -3.27 4.23
C TYR A 114 13.63 -2.17 4.70
N SER A 115 14.32 -2.41 5.80
CA SER A 115 15.25 -1.46 6.42
C SER A 115 16.23 -2.18 7.34
N ASP A 116 17.39 -1.58 7.56
CA ASP A 116 18.35 -1.97 8.60
C ASP A 116 18.02 -1.40 9.99
N LYS A 117 17.01 -0.51 10.05
CA LYS A 117 16.42 0.01 11.28
C LYS A 117 15.05 -0.60 11.52
N PRO A 118 14.68 -0.94 12.78
CA PRO A 118 13.35 -1.42 13.10
C PRO A 118 12.32 -0.32 12.79
N PHE A 119 11.19 -0.71 12.18
CA PHE A 119 10.09 0.20 11.86
C PHE A 119 8.71 -0.41 12.17
N PHE A 120 8.64 -1.62 12.71
CA PHE A 120 7.36 -2.24 13.10
C PHE A 120 6.77 -1.55 14.31
N SER A 121 5.51 -1.13 14.23
CA SER A 121 4.68 -0.51 15.28
C SER A 121 4.81 1.01 15.52
N PRO A 122 5.95 1.73 15.33
CA PRO A 122 5.93 3.18 15.33
C PRO A 122 5.07 3.74 14.20
N VAL A 123 4.26 4.75 14.54
CA VAL A 123 3.60 5.58 13.51
C VAL A 123 4.69 6.29 12.71
N ASP A 124 4.88 5.84 11.47
CA ASP A 124 5.79 6.49 10.54
C ASP A 124 5.06 7.60 9.77
N VAL A 125 5.13 8.82 10.29
CA VAL A 125 4.60 10.02 9.63
C VAL A 125 5.47 10.53 8.48
N THR A 126 6.61 9.89 8.21
CA THR A 126 7.49 10.27 7.08
C THR A 126 7.05 9.65 5.76
N TYR A 127 6.10 8.70 5.80
CA TYR A 127 5.42 8.21 4.61
C TYR A 127 4.51 9.31 4.06
N ASN A 128 5.03 10.10 3.12
CA ASN A 128 4.28 11.19 2.50
C ASN A 128 2.96 10.65 1.91
N ALA A 129 1.84 11.30 2.27
CA ALA A 129 0.55 11.00 1.69
C ALA A 129 0.54 11.40 0.21
N SER A 130 0.74 10.44 -0.69
CA SER A 130 0.49 10.65 -2.11
C SER A 130 -1.02 10.80 -2.33
N THR A 131 -1.44 11.93 -2.87
CA THR A 131 -2.84 12.19 -3.24
C THR A 131 -2.97 12.12 -4.75
N ASN A 132 -3.38 10.97 -5.26
CA ASN A 132 -3.81 10.85 -6.65
C ASN A 132 -5.31 11.11 -6.69
N ILE A 133 -5.72 12.21 -7.32
CA ILE A 133 -7.13 12.52 -7.54
C ILE A 133 -7.45 12.29 -9.01
N SER A 134 -8.19 11.22 -9.27
CA SER A 134 -8.75 10.92 -10.59
C SER A 134 -10.18 11.46 -10.66
N TYR A 135 -10.51 12.17 -11.74
CA TYR A 135 -11.87 12.66 -11.99
C TYR A 135 -12.39 12.00 -13.26
N THR A 136 -13.51 11.28 -13.16
CA THR A 136 -14.23 10.80 -14.33
C THR A 136 -15.20 11.89 -14.78
N LYS A 137 -15.04 12.37 -16.01
CA LYS A 137 -15.99 13.31 -16.62
C LYS A 137 -17.03 12.54 -17.43
N ALA A 138 -18.31 12.85 -17.23
CA ALA A 138 -19.38 12.45 -18.14
C ALA A 138 -19.62 13.60 -19.14
N GLY A 139 -18.81 13.66 -20.20
CA GLY A 139 -18.80 14.82 -21.12
C GLY A 139 -18.28 16.09 -20.45
N ASP A 140 -18.94 17.23 -20.69
CA ASP A 140 -18.58 18.54 -20.11
C ASP A 140 -19.36 18.91 -18.83
N GLN A 141 -20.20 18.01 -18.31
CA GLN A 141 -21.01 18.33 -17.13
C GLN A 141 -20.28 18.08 -15.82
N ILE A 142 -20.35 19.07 -14.92
CA ILE A 142 -20.02 18.90 -13.51
C ILE A 142 -21.13 18.03 -12.90
N VAL A 143 -20.78 16.79 -12.56
CA VAL A 143 -21.72 15.77 -12.08
C VAL A 143 -22.11 15.98 -10.60
N VAL A 144 -21.32 16.76 -9.87
CA VAL A 144 -21.52 17.11 -8.45
C VAL A 144 -22.07 18.52 -8.36
N GLN A 145 -23.37 18.67 -8.17
CA GLN A 145 -24.04 19.97 -8.02
C GLN A 145 -23.90 20.52 -6.60
N ASN A 146 -23.95 19.64 -5.59
CA ASN A 146 -23.78 20.03 -4.20
C ASN A 146 -22.40 19.63 -3.64
N MET A 147 -21.40 20.45 -3.94
CA MET A 147 -20.02 20.24 -3.47
C MET A 147 -19.89 20.28 -1.94
N ALA A 148 -20.70 21.08 -1.25
CA ALA A 148 -20.67 21.17 0.21
C ALA A 148 -21.12 19.86 0.84
N THR A 149 -22.25 19.30 0.40
CA THR A 149 -22.73 17.98 0.85
C THR A 149 -21.76 16.88 0.47
N MET A 150 -21.18 16.91 -0.74
CA MET A 150 -20.17 15.93 -1.15
C MET A 150 -18.97 15.96 -0.21
N ASN A 151 -18.43 17.15 0.07
CA ASN A 151 -17.28 17.30 0.94
C ASN A 151 -17.58 16.86 2.39
N ASN A 152 -18.77 17.19 2.92
CA ASN A 152 -19.21 16.75 4.25
C ASN A 152 -19.33 15.22 4.32
N THR A 153 -19.99 14.61 3.34
CA THR A 153 -20.15 13.14 3.25
C THR A 153 -18.78 12.46 3.16
N ARG A 154 -17.87 13.04 2.37
CA ARG A 154 -16.49 12.57 2.24
C ARG A 154 -15.78 12.59 3.59
N TRP A 155 -15.78 13.72 4.31
CA TRP A 155 -15.11 13.82 5.61
C TRP A 155 -15.68 12.86 6.65
N GLN A 156 -17.01 12.68 6.67
CA GLN A 156 -17.67 11.72 7.55
C GLN A 156 -17.24 10.28 7.24
N LEU A 157 -17.35 9.86 5.97
CA LEU A 157 -16.96 8.53 5.52
C LEU A 157 -15.52 8.21 5.92
N LEU A 158 -14.60 9.14 5.69
CA LEU A 158 -13.17 8.93 5.95
C LEU A 158 -12.82 8.89 7.42
N SER A 159 -13.46 9.73 8.24
CA SER A 159 -13.24 9.72 9.68
C SER A 159 -13.65 8.36 10.25
N MET A 160 -14.82 7.86 9.84
CA MET A 160 -15.29 6.55 10.25
C MET A 160 -14.42 5.40 9.71
N LEU A 161 -13.97 5.48 8.46
CA LEU A 161 -13.07 4.48 7.86
C LEU A 161 -11.74 4.42 8.63
N ALA A 162 -11.15 5.58 8.96
CA ALA A 162 -9.88 5.64 9.69
C ALA A 162 -10.00 5.03 11.09
N GLU A 163 -11.06 5.36 11.82
CA GLU A 163 -11.33 4.82 13.16
C GLU A 163 -11.55 3.30 13.10
N ARG A 164 -12.43 2.83 12.23
CA ARG A 164 -12.80 1.41 12.15
C ARG A 164 -11.70 0.53 11.58
N ALA A 165 -10.97 1.00 10.57
CA ALA A 165 -9.79 0.30 10.09
C ALA A 165 -8.74 0.22 11.20
N GLY A 166 -8.62 1.26 12.04
CA GLY A 166 -7.79 1.23 13.25
C GLY A 166 -8.20 0.13 14.22
N ASP A 167 -9.49 -0.01 14.53
CA ASP A 167 -9.97 -0.98 15.53
C ASP A 167 -10.09 -2.43 15.01
N ASN A 168 -10.08 -2.62 13.69
CA ASN A 168 -10.17 -3.94 13.07
C ASN A 168 -8.83 -4.70 13.16
N THR A 169 -8.86 -5.98 13.52
CA THR A 169 -7.68 -6.85 13.58
C THR A 169 -6.98 -7.03 12.22
N LEU A 170 -7.73 -6.99 11.12
CA LEU A 170 -7.19 -7.00 9.75
C LEU A 170 -6.71 -5.62 9.29
N ARG A 171 -6.95 -4.59 10.09
CA ARG A 171 -6.65 -3.18 9.82
C ARG A 171 -7.29 -2.63 8.54
N ILE A 172 -8.48 -3.12 8.19
CA ILE A 172 -9.21 -2.76 6.97
C ILE A 172 -10.67 -2.41 7.31
N ASP A 173 -11.24 -1.41 6.63
CA ASP A 173 -12.68 -1.12 6.62
C ASP A 173 -13.11 -0.67 5.22
N ASN A 174 -14.24 -1.15 4.73
CA ASN A 174 -14.85 -0.69 3.47
C ASN A 174 -16.32 -0.38 3.68
N ARG A 175 -16.76 0.81 3.29
CA ARG A 175 -18.14 1.24 3.53
C ARG A 175 -18.61 2.22 2.48
N SER A 176 -19.89 2.53 2.57
CA SER A 176 -20.52 3.56 1.76
C SER A 176 -21.39 4.44 2.63
N GLU A 177 -21.39 5.74 2.35
CA GLU A 177 -22.33 6.69 2.94
C GLU A 177 -23.33 7.17 1.89
N PRO A 178 -24.63 7.28 2.22
CA PRO A 178 -25.62 7.85 1.31
C PRO A 178 -25.22 9.26 0.88
N TYR A 179 -25.35 9.55 -0.41
CA TYR A 179 -25.06 10.85 -0.98
C TYR A 179 -26.19 11.24 -1.94
N VAL A 180 -26.85 12.35 -1.66
CA VAL A 180 -27.92 12.87 -2.52
C VAL A 180 -27.39 14.08 -3.27
N ASP A 181 -27.53 14.04 -4.59
CA ASP A 181 -27.23 15.16 -5.48
C ASP A 181 -28.46 15.45 -6.35
N SER A 182 -28.68 16.72 -6.68
CA SER A 182 -29.84 17.13 -7.48
C SER A 182 -29.81 16.59 -8.90
N LEU A 183 -28.63 16.28 -9.45
CA LEU A 183 -28.47 15.71 -10.79
C LEU A 183 -28.41 14.17 -10.77
N LEU A 184 -27.75 13.59 -9.77
CA LEU A 184 -27.59 12.13 -9.65
C LEU A 184 -28.74 11.43 -8.92
N GLY A 185 -29.62 12.19 -8.26
CA GLY A 185 -30.62 11.65 -7.35
C GLY A 185 -29.98 11.07 -6.08
N THR A 186 -30.54 9.97 -5.57
CA THR A 186 -29.95 9.26 -4.42
C THR A 186 -28.86 8.32 -4.91
N SER A 187 -27.65 8.51 -4.40
CA SER A 187 -26.45 7.72 -4.69
C SER A 187 -25.73 7.36 -3.38
N ALA A 188 -24.51 6.82 -3.49
CA ALA A 188 -23.65 6.52 -2.36
C ALA A 188 -22.20 6.88 -2.66
N MET A 189 -21.49 7.39 -1.66
CA MET A 189 -20.05 7.56 -1.68
C MET A 189 -19.39 6.34 -1.06
N TYR A 190 -18.52 5.66 -1.81
CA TYR A 190 -17.79 4.48 -1.35
C TYR A 190 -16.38 4.85 -0.90
N GLY A 191 -15.85 4.10 0.06
CA GLY A 191 -14.47 4.26 0.50
C GLY A 191 -13.93 3.01 1.16
N LEU A 192 -12.60 2.89 1.12
CA LEU A 192 -11.80 1.85 1.74
C LEU A 192 -10.69 2.54 2.54
N ALA A 193 -10.41 2.03 3.73
CA ALA A 193 -9.19 2.32 4.45
C ALA A 193 -8.48 1.02 4.80
N GLN A 194 -7.16 1.02 4.69
CA GLN A 194 -6.31 -0.09 5.06
C GLN A 194 -5.04 0.46 5.70
N CYS A 195 -4.66 -0.09 6.86
CA CYS A 195 -3.37 0.16 7.48
C CYS A 195 -2.47 -1.08 7.32
N THR A 196 -1.16 -0.88 7.50
CA THR A 196 -0.26 -2.01 7.76
C THR A 196 -0.64 -2.63 9.11
N ARG A 197 -0.37 -3.94 9.28
CA ARG A 197 -0.77 -4.71 10.48
C ARG A 197 0.35 -4.84 11.53
N ASP A 198 1.48 -4.17 11.33
CA ASP A 198 2.65 -4.16 12.23
C ASP A 198 2.52 -3.20 13.43
#